data_AF-A0A917P7Y2-F1
#
_entry.id   AF-A0A917P7Y2-F1
#
_cell.length_a   1.000
_cell.length_b   1.000
_cell.length_c   1.000
_cell.angle_alpha   90.00
_cell.angle_beta   90.00
_cell.angle_gamma   90.00
#
_symmetry.space_group_name_H-M   'P 1'
#
loop_
_entity.id
_entity.type
_entity.pdbx_description
1 polymer ?
#
loop_
_entity_poly.entity_id
_entity_poly.type
_entity_poly.pdbx_seq_one_letter_code
_entity_poly.pdbx_strand_id
1 'polypeptide(L)'
;MTFVPFRDLPPWFKWRKVASRVLDWAAQPIRLGLPGWHALTVRPLVLSPENVPLIADEAEAKRDVFLAAFSAMTHGRGPGAAAILKPLAAALETADTEGAGMLAQFVESCLGDAQARN
;
A
#
# COMPACT_ATOMS: atom_id res chain seq x y z
N MET A 1 0.82 -22.10 8.34
CA MET A 1 1.21 -21.28 7.17
C MET A 1 2.14 -20.22 7.71
N THR A 2 3.45 -20.32 7.46
CA THR A 2 4.45 -19.45 8.11
C THR A 2 4.58 -18.17 7.31
N PHE A 3 4.31 -17.03 7.94
CA PHE A 3 4.56 -15.72 7.36
C PHE A 3 6.07 -15.56 7.15
N VAL A 4 6.51 -15.34 5.90
CA VAL A 4 7.92 -15.06 5.57
C VAL A 4 8.09 -13.54 5.60
N PRO A 5 8.93 -12.99 6.49
CA PRO A 5 9.21 -11.56 6.50
C PRO A 5 9.81 -11.14 5.16
N PHE A 6 9.41 -9.97 4.66
CA PHE A 6 9.82 -9.49 3.34
C PHE A 6 11.34 -9.36 3.14
N ARG A 7 12.08 -9.08 4.22
CA ARG A 7 13.56 -9.06 4.25
C ARG A 7 14.23 -10.40 3.93
N ASP A 8 13.48 -11.49 4.07
CA ASP A 8 13.95 -12.86 3.86
C ASP A 8 13.52 -13.40 2.48
N LEU A 9 13.05 -12.53 1.58
CA LEU A 9 12.69 -12.92 0.22
C LEU A 9 13.94 -13.20 -0.63
N PRO A 10 13.87 -14.17 -1.57
CA PRO A 10 15.00 -14.51 -2.42
C PRO A 10 15.46 -13.33 -3.31
N PRO A 11 16.76 -13.22 -3.63
CA PRO A 11 17.32 -12.11 -4.41
C PRO A 11 16.75 -11.93 -5.83
N TRP A 12 16.11 -12.96 -6.37
CA TRP A 12 15.48 -12.95 -7.70
C TRP A 12 14.04 -12.44 -7.69
N PHE A 13 13.45 -12.23 -6.51
CA PHE A 13 12.09 -11.73 -6.36
C PHE A 13 12.08 -10.20 -6.44
N LYS A 14 11.87 -9.66 -7.65
CA LYS A 14 11.83 -8.21 -7.92
C LYS A 14 10.40 -7.71 -8.09
N TRP A 15 10.04 -6.63 -7.40
CA TRP A 15 8.75 -5.97 -7.55
C TRP A 15 8.80 -4.95 -8.69
N ARG A 16 7.99 -5.15 -9.74
CA ARG A 16 7.89 -4.19 -10.85
C ARG A 16 6.71 -3.25 -10.64
N LYS A 17 6.79 -2.05 -11.23
CA LYS A 17 5.65 -1.15 -11.42
C LYS A 17 4.50 -1.97 -12.01
N VAL A 18 3.41 -2.07 -11.25
CA VAL A 18 2.22 -2.79 -11.67
C VAL A 18 1.67 -2.05 -12.90
N ALA A 19 1.69 -2.71 -14.07
CA ALA A 19 1.18 -2.10 -15.29
C ALA A 19 -0.30 -1.72 -15.09
N SER A 20 -0.78 -0.64 -15.72
CA SER A 20 -2.21 -0.24 -15.63
C SER A 20 -3.16 -1.40 -15.91
N ARG A 21 -2.80 -2.26 -16.87
CA ARG A 21 -3.52 -3.49 -17.20
C ARG A 21 -3.71 -4.46 -16.03
N VAL A 22 -2.80 -4.48 -15.05
CA VAL A 22 -2.92 -5.30 -13.84
C VAL A 22 -3.86 -4.64 -12.83
N LEU A 23 -3.91 -3.32 -12.73
CA LEU A 23 -4.91 -2.61 -11.93
C LEU A 23 -6.32 -2.85 -12.50
N ASP A 24 -6.48 -2.71 -13.82
CA ASP A 24 -7.74 -2.96 -14.51
C ASP A 24 -8.21 -4.41 -14.37
N TRP A 25 -7.27 -5.37 -14.44
CA TRP A 25 -7.55 -6.78 -14.19
C TRP A 25 -7.95 -7.05 -12.74
N ALA A 26 -7.21 -6.48 -11.77
CA ALA A 26 -7.46 -6.68 -10.35
C ALA A 26 -8.79 -6.07 -9.88
N ALA A 27 -9.26 -5.02 -10.56
CA ALA A 27 -10.55 -4.39 -10.29
C ALA A 27 -11.75 -5.18 -10.84
N GLN A 28 -11.52 -6.22 -11.66
CA GLN A 28 -12.63 -7.00 -12.21
C GLN A 28 -13.38 -7.76 -11.11
N PRO A 29 -14.72 -7.87 -11.21
CA PRO A 29 -15.50 -8.65 -10.27
C PRO A 29 -15.06 -10.12 -10.26
N ILE A 30 -14.81 -10.65 -9.06
CA ILE A 30 -14.49 -12.06 -8.85
C ILE A 30 -15.79 -12.79 -8.55
N ARG A 31 -16.20 -13.69 -9.46
CA ARG A 31 -17.43 -14.47 -9.34
C ARG A 31 -17.11 -15.87 -8.82
N LEU A 32 -17.74 -16.24 -7.70
CA LEU A 32 -17.56 -17.53 -7.04
C LEU A 32 -18.88 -18.31 -7.09
N GLY A 33 -18.83 -19.57 -7.51
CA GLY A 33 -20.00 -20.45 -7.65
C GLY A 33 -19.99 -21.22 -8.97
N LEU A 34 -21.13 -21.82 -9.30
CA LEU A 34 -21.30 -22.59 -10.55
C LEU A 34 -21.38 -21.65 -11.76
N PRO A 35 -20.92 -22.07 -12.95
CA PRO A 35 -21.09 -21.30 -14.18
C PRO A 35 -22.57 -20.94 -14.42
N GLY A 36 -22.86 -19.63 -14.56
CA GLY A 36 -24.22 -19.12 -14.75
C GLY A 36 -25.05 -18.95 -13.48
N TRP A 37 -24.57 -19.46 -12.33
CA TRP A 37 -25.25 -19.41 -11.02
C TRP A 37 -24.24 -19.07 -9.92
N HIS A 38 -23.64 -17.88 -10.03
CA HIS A 38 -22.67 -17.39 -9.05
C HIS A 38 -23.37 -17.14 -7.70
N ALA A 39 -22.86 -17.74 -6.63
CA ALA A 39 -23.39 -17.55 -5.27
C ALA A 39 -22.86 -16.25 -4.63
N LEU A 40 -21.67 -15.79 -5.05
CA LEU A 40 -21.04 -14.58 -4.55
C LEU A 40 -20.31 -13.84 -5.68
N THR A 41 -20.42 -12.51 -5.65
CA THR A 41 -19.59 -11.62 -6.48
C THR A 41 -18.84 -10.66 -5.58
N VAL A 42 -17.51 -10.76 -5.55
CA VAL A 42 -16.62 -9.81 -4.87
C VAL A 42 -16.25 -8.71 -5.85
N ARG A 43 -16.33 -7.44 -5.42
CA ARG A 43 -15.88 -6.27 -6.18
C ARG A 43 -14.69 -5.64 -5.45
N PRO A 44 -13.45 -5.98 -5.85
CA PRO A 44 -12.26 -5.46 -5.17
C PRO A 44 -12.15 -3.94 -5.32
N LEU A 45 -11.75 -3.25 -4.24
CA LEU A 45 -11.28 -1.87 -4.32
C LEU A 45 -9.77 -1.90 -4.57
N VAL A 46 -9.35 -1.49 -5.76
CA VAL A 46 -7.94 -1.37 -6.12
C VAL A 46 -7.46 0.01 -5.71
N LEU A 47 -6.54 0.09 -4.76
CA LEU A 47 -5.97 1.36 -4.30
C LEU A 47 -4.93 1.87 -5.31
N SER A 48 -5.05 3.14 -5.68
CA SER A 48 -4.15 3.82 -6.62
C SER A 48 -4.08 5.33 -6.33
N PRO A 49 -3.09 6.05 -6.89
CA PRO A 49 -3.00 7.51 -6.72
C PRO A 49 -4.26 8.29 -7.12
N GLU A 50 -5.10 7.72 -7.99
CA GLU A 50 -6.33 8.34 -8.48
C GLU A 50 -7.49 8.25 -7.47
N ASN A 51 -7.45 7.32 -6.51
CA ASN A 51 -8.53 7.11 -5.53
C ASN A 51 -8.08 7.12 -4.07
N VAL A 52 -6.78 7.21 -3.80
CA VAL A 52 -6.22 7.45 -2.47
C VAL A 52 -5.77 8.90 -2.38
N PRO A 53 -6.17 9.66 -1.33
CA PRO A 53 -5.71 11.04 -1.16
C PRO A 53 -4.22 11.11 -0.84
N LEU A 54 -3.57 12.19 -1.28
CA LEU A 54 -2.21 12.54 -0.86
C LEU A 54 -2.26 13.16 0.55
N ILE A 55 -1.85 12.41 1.56
CA ILE A 55 -1.78 12.90 2.95
C ILE A 55 -0.44 13.60 3.18
N ALA A 56 -0.46 14.93 3.19
CA ALA A 56 0.72 15.80 3.36
C ALA A 56 0.71 16.62 4.66
N ASP A 57 -0.35 16.50 5.46
CA ASP A 57 -0.50 17.18 6.75
C ASP A 57 -0.35 16.20 7.93
N GLU A 58 0.39 16.60 8.97
CA GLU A 58 0.64 15.76 10.14
C GLU A 58 -0.62 15.49 10.97
N ALA A 59 -1.51 16.48 11.12
CA ALA A 59 -2.72 16.30 11.91
C ALA A 59 -3.70 15.36 11.19
N GLU A 60 -3.79 15.45 9.87
CA GLU A 60 -4.53 14.49 9.05
C GLU A 60 -3.92 13.09 9.13
N ALA A 61 -2.60 12.97 9.06
CA ALA A 61 -1.93 11.67 9.15
C ALA A 61 -2.12 11.01 10.53
N LYS A 62 -2.02 11.78 11.62
CA LYS A 62 -2.25 11.29 12.99
C LYS A 62 -3.69 10.85 13.26
N ARG A 63 -4.65 11.44 12.57
CA ARG A 63 -6.06 11.04 12.66
C ARG A 63 -6.30 9.64 12.09
N ASP A 64 -5.55 9.26 11.06
CA ASP A 64 -5.68 7.96 10.40
C ASP A 64 -4.32 7.48 9.86
N VAL A 65 -3.62 6.75 10.72
CA VAL A 65 -2.30 6.18 10.44
C VAL A 65 -2.34 5.22 9.25
N PHE A 66 -3.43 4.44 9.08
CA PHE A 66 -3.56 3.50 7.98
C PHE A 66 -3.75 4.23 6.65
N LEU A 67 -4.55 5.29 6.62
CA LEU A 67 -4.71 6.13 5.44
C LEU A 67 -3.40 6.84 5.07
N ALA A 68 -2.63 7.31 6.04
CA ALA A 68 -1.29 7.86 5.81
C ALA A 68 -0.35 6.83 5.18
N ALA A 69 -0.38 5.58 5.66
CA ALA A 69 0.38 4.48 5.07
C ALA A 69 -0.09 4.14 3.65
N PHE A 70 -1.40 4.07 3.38
CA PHE A 70 -1.94 3.86 2.02
C PHE A 70 -1.56 4.99 1.05
N SER A 71 -1.60 6.23 1.52
CA SER A 71 -1.10 7.39 0.78
C SER A 71 0.37 7.20 0.40
N ALA A 72 1.23 6.85 1.37
CA ALA A 72 2.65 6.61 1.10
C ALA A 72 2.89 5.47 0.10
N MET A 73 2.15 4.36 0.22
CA MET A 73 2.30 3.20 -0.67
C MET A 73 1.87 3.49 -2.11
N THR A 74 0.80 4.26 -2.29
CA THR A 74 0.25 4.58 -3.62
C THR A 74 1.01 5.74 -4.28
N HIS A 75 1.30 6.81 -3.54
CA HIS A 75 1.92 8.04 -4.07
C HIS A 75 3.45 8.09 -3.96
N GLY A 76 4.09 7.15 -3.25
CA GLY A 76 5.52 7.19 -2.94
C GLY A 76 6.49 7.16 -4.13
N ARG A 77 5.98 7.04 -5.37
CA ARG A 77 6.75 7.16 -6.62
C ARG A 77 6.25 8.29 -7.55
N GLY A 78 5.33 9.13 -7.07
CA GLY A 78 4.76 10.26 -7.81
C GLY A 78 5.34 11.62 -7.40
N PRO A 79 4.93 12.71 -8.06
CA PRO A 79 5.43 14.06 -7.79
C PRO A 79 5.25 14.54 -6.33
N GLY A 80 4.31 13.96 -5.58
CA GLY A 80 4.01 14.31 -4.19
C GLY A 80 4.71 13.45 -3.13
N ALA A 81 5.53 12.47 -3.51
CA ALA A 81 6.08 11.46 -2.59
C ALA A 81 6.85 12.06 -1.39
N ALA A 82 7.66 13.10 -1.64
CA ALA A 82 8.47 13.73 -0.60
C ALA A 82 7.63 14.39 0.51
N ALA A 83 6.41 14.85 0.19
CA ALA A 83 5.54 15.52 1.14
C ALA A 83 4.92 14.55 2.18
N ILE A 84 4.94 13.24 1.93
CA ILE A 84 4.24 12.24 2.75
C ILE A 84 5.10 11.71 3.89
N LEU A 85 6.42 11.71 3.73
CA LEU A 85 7.34 11.03 4.66
C LEU A 85 7.26 11.60 6.08
N LYS A 86 7.25 12.93 6.21
CA LYS A 86 7.19 13.61 7.51
C LYS A 86 5.83 13.38 8.20
N PRO A 87 4.67 13.60 7.53
CA PRO A 87 3.37 13.24 8.07
C PRO A 87 3.24 11.78 8.50
N LEU A 88 3.72 10.84 7.67
CA LEU A 88 3.67 9.42 8.00
C LEU A 88 4.50 9.10 9.24
N ALA A 89 5.73 9.61 9.34
CA ALA A 89 6.58 9.41 10.52
C ALA A 89 5.87 9.91 11.80
N ALA A 90 5.29 11.12 11.74
CA ALA A 90 4.56 11.70 12.86
C ALA A 90 3.29 10.91 13.23
N ALA A 91 2.68 10.22 12.26
CA ALA A 91 1.52 9.36 12.49
C ALA A 91 1.93 8.02 13.11
N LEU A 92 3.03 7.42 12.68
CA LEU A 92 3.56 6.17 13.25
C LEU A 92 3.91 6.32 14.74
N GLU A 93 4.32 7.51 15.19
CA GLU A 93 4.54 7.82 16.61
C GLU A 93 3.27 7.70 17.47
N THR A 94 2.08 7.74 16.87
CA THR A 94 0.79 7.59 17.59
C THR A 94 0.30 6.14 17.68
N ALA A 95 0.88 5.24 16.89
CA ALA A 95 0.59 3.82 16.95
C ALA A 95 1.43 3.14 18.06
N ASP A 96 0.96 2.01 18.57
CA ASP A 96 1.79 1.16 19.42
C ASP A 96 2.99 0.60 18.62
N THR A 97 4.04 0.19 19.32
CA THR A 97 5.30 -0.25 18.70
C THR A 97 5.13 -1.39 17.70
N GLU A 98 4.21 -2.33 17.95
CA GLU A 98 3.96 -3.46 17.05
C GLU A 98 3.24 -2.98 15.78
N GLY A 99 2.18 -2.19 15.94
CA GLY A 99 1.45 -1.58 14.83
C GLY A 99 2.32 -0.67 13.97
N ALA A 100 3.14 0.18 14.60
CA ALA A 100 4.07 1.06 13.91
C ALA A 100 5.12 0.27 13.11
N GLY A 101 5.69 -0.79 13.70
CA GLY A 101 6.66 -1.66 13.03
C GLY A 101 6.07 -2.39 11.83
N MET A 102 4.85 -2.92 11.97
CA MET A 102 4.13 -3.59 10.89
C MET A 102 3.85 -2.64 9.71
N LEU A 103 3.36 -1.43 9.99
CA LEU A 103 3.08 -0.44 8.96
C LEU A 103 4.34 0.07 8.28
N ALA A 104 5.39 0.35 9.05
CA ALA A 104 6.68 0.77 8.50
C ALA A 104 7.24 -0.29 7.54
N GLN A 105 7.19 -1.58 7.92
CA GLN A 105 7.61 -2.68 7.07
C GLN A 105 6.76 -2.78 5.80
N PHE A 106 5.44 -2.60 5.92
CA PHE A 106 4.53 -2.69 4.77
C PHE A 106 4.78 -1.56 3.77
N VAL A 107 4.91 -0.33 4.27
CA VAL A 107 5.27 0.84 3.45
C VAL A 107 6.65 0.64 2.80
N GLU A 108 7.67 0.24 3.57
CA GLU A 108 9.00 -0.04 3.05
C GLU A 108 8.97 -1.10 1.94
N SER A 109 8.21 -2.18 2.11
CA SER A 109 8.05 -3.24 1.11
C SER A 109 7.44 -2.72 -0.19
N CYS A 110 6.51 -1.77 -0.09
CA CYS A 110 5.92 -1.13 -1.27
C CYS A 110 6.88 -0.13 -1.93
N LEU A 111 7.81 0.47 -1.19
CA LEU A 111 8.76 1.48 -1.67
C LEU A 111 10.12 0.90 -2.11
N GLY A 112 10.47 -0.28 -1.62
CA GLY A 112 11.74 -1.00 -1.81
C GLY A 112 12.00 -1.43 -3.26
N ASP A 113 12.32 -0.43 -4.07
CA ASP A 113 13.03 -0.43 -5.36
C ASP A 113 13.12 1.01 -5.95
N ALA A 114 12.53 2.02 -5.29
CA ALA A 114 12.74 3.43 -5.60
C ALA A 114 13.61 4.07 -4.50
N GLN A 115 14.84 4.47 -4.84
CA GLN A 115 15.70 5.25 -3.93
C GLN A 115 14.97 6.50 -3.42
N ALA A 116 14.56 6.46 -2.15
CA ALA A 116 14.52 7.64 -1.28
C ALA A 116 15.86 7.70 -0.53
N ARG A 117 16.95 7.88 -1.29
CA ARG A 117 18.27 8.27 -0.80
C ARG A 117 18.70 9.46 -1.63
N ASN A 118 18.37 10.65 -1.16
CA ASN A 118 19.06 11.91 -1.40
C ASN A 118 18.77 12.82 -0.22
#